data_AF-E6W7V6-F1
#
_entry.id   AF-E6W7V6-F1
#
_cell.length_a   1.000
_cell.length_b   1.000
_cell.length_c   1.000
_cell.angle_alpha   90.00
_cell.angle_beta   90.00
_cell.angle_gamma   90.00
#
_symmetry.space_group_name_H-M   'P 1'
#
loop_
_entity.id
_entity.type
_entity.pdbx_description
1 polymer ?
#
loop_
_entity_poly.entity_id
_entity_poly.type
_entity_poly.pdbx_seq_one_letter_code
_entity_poly.pdbx_strand_id
1 'polypeptide(L)'
;MTLSACQNLQSSQQDEQANLCQPQIAAGSVSCKWADEMQQKLAHDFHDASHYAGQRCLVRLEWEKSGRYAVTQTQGDEPLCLRAWQLIGQSKGLPPPPDREQPAWFGFAPQQVSLPVHLAATGVD
;
A
#
# COMPACT_ATOMS: atom_id res chain seq x y z
N MET A 1 39.61 -10.46 -18.10
CA MET A 1 38.22 -10.35 -18.59
C MET A 1 37.30 -10.49 -17.38
N THR A 2 36.92 -9.37 -16.76
CA THR A 2 35.99 -9.36 -15.61
C THR A 2 34.65 -8.82 -16.10
N LEU A 3 33.64 -9.67 -16.14
CA LEU A 3 32.27 -9.28 -16.47
C LEU A 3 31.66 -8.63 -15.22
N SER A 4 31.66 -7.30 -15.17
CA SER A 4 30.78 -6.53 -14.27
C SER A 4 29.48 -6.25 -15.00
N ALA A 5 28.41 -6.94 -14.63
CA ALA A 5 27.05 -6.66 -15.08
C ALA A 5 26.08 -6.77 -13.90
N CYS A 6 26.10 -5.76 -13.03
CA CYS A 6 25.05 -5.53 -12.03
C CYS A 6 24.63 -4.06 -12.08
N GLN A 7 24.20 -3.57 -13.24
CA GLN A 7 23.73 -2.19 -13.38
C GLN A 7 22.63 -2.14 -14.46
N ASN A 8 21.39 -2.51 -14.12
CA ASN A 8 20.19 -1.92 -14.76
C ASN A 8 18.81 -2.36 -14.21
N LEU A 9 18.62 -2.57 -12.90
CA LEU A 9 17.25 -2.77 -12.35
C LEU A 9 16.62 -1.52 -11.72
N GLN A 10 17.36 -0.40 -11.59
CA GLN A 10 16.86 0.77 -10.86
C GLN A 10 15.93 1.66 -11.68
N SER A 11 16.11 1.71 -13.01
CA SER A 11 15.38 2.66 -13.87
C SER A 11 13.88 2.36 -13.96
N SER A 12 13.47 1.09 -13.98
CA SER A 12 12.05 0.70 -14.06
C SER A 12 11.31 0.89 -12.73
N GLN A 13 12.03 0.92 -11.60
CA GLN A 13 11.42 1.05 -10.28
C GLN A 13 11.07 2.51 -9.93
N GLN A 14 11.77 3.49 -10.51
CA GLN A 14 11.52 4.91 -10.25
C GLN A 14 10.24 5.42 -10.88
N ASP A 15 9.90 4.99 -12.11
CA ASP A 15 8.65 5.38 -12.77
C ASP A 15 7.42 4.73 -12.12
N GLU A 16 7.56 3.53 -11.57
CA GLU A 16 6.49 2.87 -10.81
C GLU A 16 6.29 3.49 -9.41
N GLN A 17 7.35 4.02 -8.78
CA GLN A 17 7.27 4.63 -7.45
C GLN A 17 6.86 6.12 -7.45
N ALA A 18 6.69 6.75 -8.61
CA ALA A 18 6.31 8.16 -8.73
C ALA A 18 4.97 8.52 -8.05
N ASN A 19 4.14 7.52 -7.73
CA ASN A 19 2.83 7.70 -7.10
C ASN A 19 2.78 7.30 -5.62
N LEU A 20 3.92 6.99 -5.00
CA LEU A 20 4.01 6.93 -3.55
C LEU A 20 4.11 8.37 -3.03
N CYS A 21 3.42 8.70 -1.93
CA CYS A 21 3.67 9.92 -1.16
C CYS A 21 5.15 9.96 -0.75
N GLN A 22 6.04 10.42 -1.63
CA GLN A 22 7.43 10.60 -1.28
C GLN A 22 7.50 11.89 -0.47
N PRO A 23 7.86 11.86 0.82
CA PRO A 23 7.85 13.04 1.68
C PRO A 23 8.76 14.16 1.15
N GLN A 24 9.74 13.80 0.33
CA GLN A 24 10.69 14.70 -0.33
C GLN A 24 10.13 15.51 -1.52
N ILE A 25 9.02 15.11 -2.17
CA ILE A 25 8.60 15.76 -3.42
C ILE A 25 7.51 16.81 -3.21
N ALA A 26 6.53 16.60 -2.32
CA ALA A 26 5.60 17.64 -1.87
C ALA A 26 4.53 17.04 -0.94
N ALA A 27 4.68 17.20 0.38
CA ALA A 27 3.67 16.81 1.37
C ALA A 27 2.29 17.50 1.17
N GLY A 28 2.21 18.54 0.33
CA GLY A 28 0.96 19.22 -0.05
C GLY A 28 0.51 19.03 -1.50
N SER A 29 1.10 18.11 -2.25
CA SER A 29 0.67 17.84 -3.64
C SER A 29 -0.69 17.18 -3.70
N VAL A 30 -1.38 17.32 -4.84
CA VAL A 30 -2.64 16.63 -5.12
C VAL A 30 -2.49 15.11 -5.06
N SER A 31 -1.33 14.57 -5.45
CA SER A 31 -1.02 13.14 -5.38
C SER A 31 -0.89 12.67 -3.94
N CYS A 32 -0.24 13.45 -3.08
CA CYS A 32 -0.14 13.09 -1.66
C CYS A 32 -1.51 13.10 -0.97
N LYS A 33 -2.30 14.15 -1.21
CA LYS A 33 -3.66 14.24 -0.68
C LYS A 33 -4.53 13.07 -1.14
N TRP A 34 -4.48 12.72 -2.42
CA TRP A 34 -5.23 11.58 -2.96
C TRP A 34 -4.80 10.26 -2.32
N ALA A 35 -3.49 10.02 -2.18
CA ALA A 35 -2.98 8.79 -1.58
C ALA A 35 -3.35 8.68 -0.08
N ASP A 36 -3.34 9.79 0.66
CA ASP A 36 -3.84 9.84 2.04
C ASP A 36 -5.34 9.49 2.11
N GLU A 37 -6.17 10.08 1.25
CA GLU A 37 -7.61 9.78 1.16
C GLU A 37 -7.87 8.30 0.81
N MET A 38 -7.12 7.76 -0.16
CA MET A 38 -7.14 6.34 -0.50
C MET A 38 -6.79 5.45 0.70
N GLN A 39 -5.67 5.75 1.37
CA GLN A 39 -5.21 4.97 2.50
C GLN A 39 -6.21 5.00 3.66
N GLN A 40 -6.78 6.17 3.98
CA GLN A 40 -7.79 6.30 5.02
C GLN A 40 -9.03 5.46 4.71
N LYS A 41 -9.52 5.52 3.47
CA LYS A 41 -10.71 4.77 3.05
C LYS A 41 -10.47 3.26 3.08
N LEU A 42 -9.34 2.80 2.54
CA LEU A 42 -8.99 1.38 2.54
C LEU A 42 -8.75 0.85 3.95
N ALA A 43 -8.06 1.60 4.80
CA ALA A 43 -7.85 1.21 6.19
C ALA A 43 -9.17 1.12 6.97
N HIS A 44 -10.12 2.03 6.70
CA HIS A 44 -11.45 1.99 7.30
C HIS A 44 -12.24 0.73 6.90
N ASP A 45 -12.18 0.35 5.62
CA ASP A 45 -12.91 -0.79 5.07
C ASP A 45 -12.23 -2.15 5.39
N PHE A 46 -10.97 -2.13 5.85
CA PHE A 46 -10.19 -3.35 6.13
C PHE A 46 -10.43 -3.89 7.55
N HIS A 47 -11.65 -4.34 7.81
CA HIS A 47 -12.09 -4.76 9.16
C HIS A 47 -11.33 -5.96 9.75
N ASP A 48 -10.82 -6.85 8.92
CA ASP A 48 -10.10 -8.07 9.30
C ASP A 48 -8.58 -7.94 9.20
N ALA A 49 -8.06 -6.71 9.13
CA ALA A 49 -6.62 -6.44 8.97
C ALA A 49 -5.74 -7.13 10.03
N SER A 50 -6.23 -7.29 11.26
CA SER A 50 -5.50 -7.94 12.35
C SER A 50 -5.15 -9.40 12.08
N HIS A 51 -5.93 -10.10 11.23
CA HIS A 51 -5.65 -11.49 10.83
C HIS A 51 -4.40 -11.62 9.96
N TYR A 52 -3.96 -10.50 9.39
CA TYR A 52 -2.81 -10.40 8.49
C TYR A 52 -1.66 -9.61 9.14
N ALA A 53 -1.66 -9.47 10.47
CA ALA A 53 -0.61 -8.77 11.19
C ALA A 53 0.79 -9.33 10.85
N GLY A 54 1.73 -8.43 10.54
CA GLY A 54 3.09 -8.79 10.18
C GLY A 54 3.29 -9.16 8.69
N GLN A 55 2.21 -9.37 7.93
CA GLN A 55 2.28 -9.57 6.49
C GLN A 55 2.41 -8.23 5.75
N ARG A 56 2.95 -8.27 4.53
CA ARG A 56 3.07 -7.12 3.64
C ARG A 56 2.64 -7.47 2.22
N CYS A 57 1.86 -6.61 1.61
CA CYS A 57 1.54 -6.69 0.19
C CYS A 57 1.64 -5.32 -0.47
N LEU A 58 2.21 -5.26 -1.67
CA LEU A 58 2.12 -4.15 -2.59
C LEU A 58 1.16 -4.52 -3.71
N VAL A 59 0.26 -3.60 -4.07
CA VAL A 59 -0.67 -3.78 -5.19
C VAL A 59 -0.53 -2.64 -6.19
N ARG A 60 -0.52 -2.95 -7.48
CA ARG A 60 -0.51 -1.97 -8.57
C ARG A 60 -1.94 -1.73 -9.02
N LEU A 61 -2.38 -0.49 -8.89
CA LEU A 61 -3.71 -0.03 -9.24
C LEU A 61 -3.67 0.72 -10.56
N GLU A 62 -4.67 0.47 -11.41
CA GLU A 62 -4.93 1.23 -12.62
C GLU A 62 -6.38 1.72 -12.62
N TRP A 63 -6.60 2.91 -13.19
CA TRP A 63 -7.94 3.48 -13.29
C TRP A 63 -8.63 3.01 -14.56
N GLU A 64 -9.79 2.39 -14.41
CA GLU A 64 -10.59 1.90 -15.53
C GLU A 64 -11.59 2.94 -16.05
N LYS A 65 -11.99 2.79 -17.32
CA LYS A 65 -13.09 3.57 -17.92
C LYS A 65 -14.42 3.42 -17.19
N SER A 66 -14.59 2.32 -16.44
CA SER A 66 -15.74 2.07 -15.58
C SER A 66 -15.85 3.04 -14.38
N GLY A 67 -14.79 3.80 -14.11
CA GLY A 67 -14.69 4.67 -12.94
C GLY A 67 -14.30 3.90 -11.67
N ARG A 68 -13.59 2.78 -11.81
CA ARG A 68 -13.13 1.92 -10.72
C ARG A 68 -11.65 1.62 -10.87
N TYR A 69 -11.04 1.13 -9.78
CA TYR A 69 -9.67 0.62 -9.81
C TYR A 69 -9.66 -0.86 -10.21
N ALA A 70 -8.77 -1.21 -11.13
CA ALA A 70 -8.32 -2.57 -11.36
C ALA A 70 -6.99 -2.80 -10.63
N VAL A 71 -6.83 -3.97 -10.02
CA VAL A 71 -5.52 -4.43 -9.54
C VAL A 71 -4.88 -5.23 -10.67
N THR A 72 -3.74 -4.76 -11.17
CA THR A 72 -3.05 -5.40 -12.31
C THR A 72 -1.83 -6.21 -11.88
N GLN A 73 -1.25 -5.91 -10.71
CA GLN A 73 -0.13 -6.68 -10.15
C GLN A 73 -0.17 -6.68 -8.62
N THR A 74 0.41 -7.71 -8.01
CA THR A 74 0.58 -7.83 -6.56
C THR A 74 1.95 -8.40 -6.21
N GLN A 75 2.58 -7.93 -5.14
CA GLN A 75 3.89 -8.41 -4.66
C GLN A 75 3.90 -8.52 -3.14
N GLY A 76 4.25 -9.68 -2.57
CA GLY A 76 4.35 -9.88 -1.13
C GLY A 76 3.66 -11.16 -0.65
N ASP A 77 3.16 -11.14 0.58
CA ASP A 77 2.49 -12.27 1.21
C ASP A 77 1.15 -12.55 0.53
N GLU A 78 1.04 -13.72 -0.10
CA GLU A 78 -0.11 -14.11 -0.92
C GLU A 78 -1.48 -13.98 -0.21
N PRO A 79 -1.66 -14.42 1.06
CA PRO A 79 -2.95 -14.29 1.75
C PRO A 79 -3.38 -12.83 1.89
N LEU A 80 -2.46 -11.94 2.26
CA LEU A 80 -2.73 -10.51 2.36
C LEU A 80 -2.97 -9.89 0.98
N CYS A 81 -2.22 -10.29 -0.06
CA CYS A 81 -2.41 -9.77 -1.41
C CYS A 81 -3.79 -10.14 -1.99
N LEU A 82 -4.25 -11.37 -1.82
CA LEU A 82 -5.58 -11.79 -2.22
C LEU A 82 -6.66 -10.99 -1.47
N ARG A 83 -6.47 -10.76 -0.17
CA ARG A 83 -7.41 -9.98 0.62
C ARG A 83 -7.44 -8.51 0.19
N ALA A 84 -6.28 -7.90 -0.04
CA ALA A 84 -6.16 -6.54 -0.55
C ALA A 84 -6.88 -6.38 -1.89
N TRP A 85 -6.70 -7.35 -2.81
CA TRP A 85 -7.42 -7.34 -4.09
C TRP A 85 -8.94 -7.38 -3.91
N GLN A 86 -9.44 -8.27 -3.05
CA GLN A 86 -10.87 -8.36 -2.73
C GLN A 86 -11.40 -7.06 -2.09
N LEU A 87 -10.66 -6.50 -1.14
CA LEU A 87 -11.01 -5.25 -0.47
C LEU A 87 -11.16 -4.12 -1.50
N ILE A 88 -10.20 -3.93 -2.40
CA ILE A 88 -10.25 -2.90 -3.44
C ILE A 88 -11.43 -3.12 -4.39
N GLY A 89 -11.66 -4.36 -4.81
CA GLY A 89 -12.79 -4.71 -5.68
C GLY A 89 -14.17 -4.49 -5.05
N GLN A 90 -14.27 -4.58 -3.72
CA GLN A 90 -15.51 -4.37 -2.96
C GLN A 90 -15.69 -2.93 -2.46
N SER A 91 -14.59 -2.19 -2.32
CA SER A 91 -14.59 -0.81 -1.87
C SER A 91 -15.40 0.06 -2.81
N LYS A 92 -16.27 0.88 -2.22
CA LYS A 92 -17.08 1.88 -2.93
C LYS A 92 -16.59 3.28 -2.58
N GLY A 93 -16.62 4.17 -3.56
CA GLY A 93 -16.24 5.57 -3.35
C GLY A 93 -14.76 5.77 -3.06
N LEU A 94 -13.89 4.91 -3.61
CA LEU A 94 -12.45 5.21 -3.66
C LEU A 94 -12.26 6.50 -4.49
N PRO A 95 -11.45 7.46 -4.03
CA PRO A 95 -11.26 8.72 -4.76
C PRO A 95 -10.51 8.44 -6.07
N PRO A 96 -10.87 9.11 -7.18
CA PRO A 96 -10.15 8.94 -8.44
C PRO A 96 -8.72 9.45 -8.33
N PRO A 97 -7.75 8.87 -9.08
CA PRO A 97 -6.38 9.34 -9.03
C PRO A 97 -6.25 10.71 -9.73
N PRO A 98 -5.25 11.51 -9.35
CA PRO A 98 -5.00 12.82 -9.97
C PRO A 98 -4.63 12.68 -11.46
N ASP A 99 -3.90 11.63 -11.81
CA ASP A 99 -3.62 11.22 -13.18
C ASP A 99 -4.22 9.82 -13.40
N ARG A 100 -5.08 9.68 -14.42
CA ARG A 100 -5.81 8.44 -14.72
C ARG A 100 -5.04 7.50 -15.64
N GLU A 101 -3.97 7.97 -16.28
CA GLU A 101 -3.16 7.17 -17.19
C GLU A 101 -1.98 6.51 -16.48
N GLN A 102 -1.68 6.95 -15.25
CA GLN A 102 -0.56 6.44 -14.48
C GLN A 102 -0.99 5.37 -13.47
N PRO A 103 -0.32 4.21 -13.44
CA PRO A 103 -0.53 3.22 -12.40
C PRO A 103 0.00 3.71 -11.06
N ALA A 104 -0.56 3.23 -9.96
CA ALA A 104 -0.09 3.57 -8.63
C ALA A 104 0.09 2.34 -7.75
N TRP A 105 1.19 2.28 -7.00
CA TRP A 105 1.43 1.23 -6.02
C TRP A 105 0.89 1.62 -4.64
N PHE A 106 0.13 0.72 -4.03
CA PHE A 106 -0.34 0.85 -2.64
C PHE A 106 0.15 -0.30 -1.78
N GLY A 107 0.59 0.04 -0.57
CA GLY A 107 1.08 -0.92 0.41
C GLY A 107 0.04 -1.24 1.48
N PHE A 108 -0.16 -2.53 1.70
CA PHE A 108 -0.87 -3.10 2.84
C PHE A 108 0.17 -3.69 3.79
N ALA A 109 0.21 -3.19 5.01
CA ALA A 109 1.06 -3.72 6.08
C ALA A 109 0.32 -3.58 7.43
N PRO A 110 -0.66 -4.46 7.71
CA PRO A 110 -1.36 -4.44 8.99
C PRO A 110 -0.39 -4.59 10.14
N GLN A 111 -0.41 -3.61 11.04
CA GLN A 111 0.50 -3.58 12.18
C GLN A 111 0.12 -4.68 13.16
N GLN A 112 1.13 -5.41 13.63
CA GLN A 112 0.98 -6.22 14.82
C GLN A 112 0.92 -5.23 16.00
N VAL A 113 -0.23 -5.12 16.65
CA VAL A 113 -0.34 -4.32 17.88
C VAL A 113 0.47 -5.02 18.95
N SER A 114 1.75 -4.69 19.05
CA SER A 114 2.58 -5.06 20.18
C SER A 114 2.12 -4.23 21.37
N LEU A 115 1.21 -4.78 22.18
CA LEU A 115 0.92 -4.20 23.49
C LEU A 115 2.24 -4.13 24.28
N PRO A 116 2.57 -3.00 24.92
CA PRO A 116 3.76 -2.94 25.75
C PRO A 116 3.62 -3.94 26.90
N VAL A 117 4.57 -4.88 26.99
CA VAL A 117 4.66 -5.95 28.00
C VAL A 117 4.89 -5.43 29.44
N HIS A 118 4.90 -4.12 29.66
CA HIS A 118 5.14 -3.50 30.96
C HIS A 118 3.83 -3.17 31.70
N LEU A 119 3.03 -4.18 32.05
CA LEU A 119 1.94 -4.01 33.03
C LEU A 119 1.61 -5.26 33.85
N ALA A 120 2.54 -6.21 33.92
CA ALA A 120 2.43 -7.39 34.77
C ALA A 120 3.66 -7.53 35.67
N ALA A 121 3.75 -6.68 36.71
CA ALA A 121 4.42 -6.98 37.98
C ALA A 121 4.48 -5.74 38.87
N THR A 122 3.44 -5.49 39.65
CA THR A 122 3.58 -4.95 41.02
C THR A 122 2.54 -5.63 41.90
N GLY A 123 2.77 -6.92 42.16
CA GLY A 123 2.38 -7.48 43.43
C GLY A 123 3.51 -7.18 44.41
N VAL A 124 3.25 -6.36 45.41
CA VAL A 124 4.01 -6.39 46.66
C VAL A 124 3.04 -6.24 47.82
N ASP A 125 3.32 -7.09 48.79
CA ASP A 125 2.71 -7.42 50.08
C ASP A 125 2.10 -6.24 50.87
#